data_AF-A0A0N1C3T6-F1
#
_entry.id   AF-A0A0N1C3T6-F1
#
_cell.length_a   1.000
_cell.length_b   1.000
_cell.length_c   1.000
_cell.angle_alpha   90.00
_cell.angle_beta   90.00
_cell.angle_gamma   90.00
#
_symmetry.space_group_name_H-M   'P 1'
#
loop_
_entity.id
_entity.type
_entity.pdbx_description
1 polymer ?
#
loop_
_entity_poly.entity_id
_entity_poly.type
_entity_poly.pdbx_seq_one_letter_code
_entity_poly.pdbx_strand_id
1 'polypeptide(L)'
;MPSAPTTPSDSGANVRSAIAGAAQATGVDFGFLMAQAKLESSLDPTARARTSSASGLYQFTGETWLRTLDKHGASHGLGWASELIQGGSVSDPAAKAQLLAMRFDPQVASLMAGELANDNSEYLTATLGRKPDHAELYLAHFFGAEGASKFLTALNRNPAQSAAEILPAAAAANRSTFYGARGVARSVNEVMGLIRKRMAGASGDSGADEALQWAASIGISPAMAPAQFSGGPIAREFQGAAASSGNPLIAAASPPAASMADTLRQTFSLNDGGSAPAHVRQAYGRLSALGL
;
A
#
# COMPACT_ATOMS: atom_id res chain seq x y z
N MET A 1 1.50 9.15 47.53
CA MET A 1 0.89 9.68 46.29
C MET A 1 0.85 8.53 45.28
N PRO A 2 -0.30 8.27 44.66
CA PRO A 2 -0.55 7.01 43.94
C PRO A 2 0.20 6.94 42.61
N SER A 3 0.64 5.74 42.26
CA SER A 3 1.27 5.40 40.99
C SER A 3 0.31 5.66 39.82
N ALA A 4 0.78 6.37 38.79
CA ALA A 4 0.03 6.57 37.55
C ALA A 4 -0.08 5.23 36.78
N PRO A 5 -1.26 4.90 36.21
CA PRO A 5 -1.39 3.77 35.32
C PRO A 5 -0.73 4.11 33.97
N THR A 6 0.26 3.34 33.55
CA THR A 6 0.71 3.28 32.16
C THR A 6 -0.44 2.72 31.34
N THR A 7 -1.03 3.50 30.43
CA THR A 7 -2.10 3.07 29.51
C THR A 7 -1.51 2.31 28.32
N PRO A 8 -1.70 0.98 28.20
CA PRO A 8 -1.49 0.27 26.96
C PRO A 8 -2.83 0.22 26.22
N SER A 9 -3.17 1.24 25.43
CA SER A 9 -4.48 1.23 24.71
C SER A 9 -4.60 2.11 23.46
N ASP A 10 -3.82 3.18 23.29
CA ASP A 10 -4.13 4.16 22.22
C ASP A 10 -3.58 3.78 20.84
N SER A 11 -2.34 3.28 20.77
CA SER A 11 -1.74 2.86 19.49
C SER A 11 -2.39 1.60 18.91
N GLY A 12 -2.75 0.64 19.77
CA GLY A 12 -3.41 -0.60 19.35
C GLY A 12 -4.85 -0.37 18.87
N ALA A 13 -5.61 0.50 19.54
CA ALA A 13 -6.94 0.91 19.10
C ALA A 13 -6.89 1.66 17.75
N ASN A 14 -5.87 2.51 17.54
CA ASN A 14 -5.66 3.19 16.26
C ASN A 14 -5.37 2.21 15.12
N VAL A 15 -4.49 1.21 15.33
CA VAL A 15 -4.18 0.18 14.32
C VAL A 15 -5.41 -0.62 13.93
N ARG A 16 -6.20 -1.11 14.90
CA ARG A 16 -7.43 -1.87 14.58
C ARG A 16 -8.44 -1.03 13.79
N SER A 17 -8.60 0.25 14.15
CA SER A 17 -9.46 1.19 13.43
C SER A 17 -8.98 1.45 12.00
N ALA A 18 -7.67 1.60 11.80
CA ALA A 18 -7.08 1.73 10.47
C ALA A 18 -7.36 0.52 9.58
N ILE A 19 -7.21 -0.68 10.14
CA ILE A 19 -7.49 -1.94 9.42
C ILE A 19 -8.97 -2.04 9.07
N ALA A 20 -9.88 -1.68 9.99
CA ALA A 20 -11.32 -1.66 9.75
C ALA A 20 -11.72 -0.67 8.65
N GLY A 21 -11.20 0.56 8.70
CA GLY A 21 -11.43 1.56 7.67
C GLY A 21 -10.93 1.11 6.30
N ALA A 22 -9.74 0.50 6.25
CA ALA A 22 -9.20 -0.02 5.00
C ALA A 22 -9.99 -1.21 4.44
N ALA A 23 -10.42 -2.14 5.29
CA ALA A 23 -11.29 -3.25 4.89
C ALA A 23 -12.58 -2.73 4.25
N GLN A 24 -13.21 -1.72 4.86
CA GLN A 24 -14.39 -1.07 4.32
C GLN A 24 -14.12 -0.35 2.99
N ALA A 25 -13.02 0.42 2.89
CA ALA A 25 -12.70 1.22 1.72
C ALA A 25 -12.32 0.37 0.50
N THR A 26 -11.63 -0.76 0.72
CA THR A 26 -11.08 -1.62 -0.35
C THR A 26 -11.95 -2.85 -0.64
N GLY A 27 -12.90 -3.18 0.22
CA GLY A 27 -13.73 -4.39 0.11
C GLY A 27 -13.00 -5.70 0.46
N VAL A 28 -11.77 -5.63 0.96
CA VAL A 28 -11.01 -6.78 1.44
C VAL A 28 -11.52 -7.19 2.82
N ASP A 29 -11.51 -8.50 3.09
CA ASP A 29 -11.94 -9.04 4.38
C ASP A 29 -11.10 -8.48 5.54
N PHE A 30 -11.76 -7.99 6.59
CA PHE A 30 -11.09 -7.47 7.77
C PHE A 30 -10.21 -8.53 8.44
N GLY A 31 -10.73 -9.75 8.58
CA GLY A 31 -10.03 -10.86 9.22
C GLY A 31 -8.73 -11.18 8.50
N PHE A 32 -8.74 -11.15 7.16
CA PHE A 32 -7.55 -11.27 6.34
C PHE A 32 -6.53 -10.15 6.62
N LEU A 33 -6.94 -8.88 6.55
CA LEU A 33 -6.03 -7.75 6.78
C LEU A 33 -5.46 -7.73 8.20
N MET A 34 -6.27 -8.13 9.20
CA MET A 34 -5.85 -8.28 10.59
C MET A 34 -4.84 -9.42 10.75
N ALA A 35 -5.13 -10.58 10.17
CA ALA A 35 -4.24 -11.74 10.21
C ALA A 35 -2.90 -11.44 9.53
N GLN A 36 -2.92 -10.76 8.38
CA GLN A 36 -1.72 -10.35 7.67
C GLN A 36 -0.89 -9.38 8.52
N ALA A 37 -1.48 -8.32 9.08
CA ALA A 37 -0.76 -7.38 9.95
C ALA A 37 -0.15 -8.06 11.20
N LYS A 38 -0.86 -9.03 11.79
CA LYS A 38 -0.34 -9.83 12.92
C LYS A 38 0.86 -10.68 12.51
N LEU A 39 0.82 -11.31 11.33
CA LEU A 39 1.93 -12.14 10.83
C LEU A 39 3.15 -11.30 10.43
N GLU A 40 2.94 -10.14 9.82
CA GLU A 40 4.02 -9.31 9.28
C GLU A 40 4.74 -8.51 10.36
N SER A 41 3.99 -7.91 11.30
CA SER A 41 4.59 -7.00 12.28
C SER A 41 4.11 -7.21 13.72
N SER A 42 3.29 -8.22 14.01
CA SER A 42 2.61 -8.35 15.31
C SER A 42 1.79 -7.10 15.67
N LEU A 43 1.18 -6.46 14.65
CA LEU A 43 0.42 -5.21 14.77
C LEU A 43 1.25 -3.97 15.15
N ASP A 44 2.58 -4.04 15.02
CA ASP A 44 3.47 -2.89 15.22
C ASP A 44 3.58 -2.07 13.92
N PRO A 45 3.07 -0.82 13.88
CA PRO A 45 3.20 0.04 12.69
C PRO A 45 4.62 0.60 12.51
N THR A 46 5.51 0.45 13.49
CA THR A 46 6.90 0.93 13.46
C THR A 46 7.91 -0.15 13.11
N ALA A 47 7.45 -1.39 12.88
CA ALA A 47 8.30 -2.54 12.62
C ALA A 47 9.23 -2.33 11.41
N ARG A 48 10.44 -2.88 11.53
CA ARG A 48 11.48 -2.83 10.48
C ARG A 48 12.16 -4.18 10.38
N ALA A 49 12.25 -4.72 9.16
CA ALA A 49 13.05 -5.90 8.91
C ALA A 49 14.54 -5.58 9.01
N ARG A 50 15.33 -6.52 9.55
CA ARG A 50 16.79 -6.38 9.70
C ARG A 50 17.55 -6.62 8.40
N THR A 51 16.97 -7.36 7.46
CA THR A 51 17.64 -7.90 6.27
C THR A 51 17.06 -7.40 4.96
N SER A 52 16.05 -6.53 5.00
CA SER A 52 15.40 -5.98 3.82
C SER A 52 14.88 -4.58 4.08
N SER A 53 14.37 -3.91 3.03
CA SER A 53 13.71 -2.61 3.17
C SER A 53 12.29 -2.71 3.75
N ALA A 54 11.79 -3.91 4.05
CA ALA A 54 10.45 -4.15 4.55
C ALA A 54 10.19 -3.39 5.86
N SER A 55 9.11 -2.63 5.91
CA SER A 55 8.80 -1.75 7.05
C SER A 55 7.30 -1.54 7.22
N GLY A 56 6.90 -1.22 8.45
CA GLY A 56 5.54 -0.86 8.80
C GLY A 56 4.64 -2.05 9.07
N LEU A 57 3.35 -1.75 9.29
CA LEU A 57 2.33 -2.70 9.71
C LEU A 57 2.21 -3.95 8.81
N TYR A 58 2.46 -3.77 7.51
CA TYR A 58 2.36 -4.81 6.48
C TYR A 58 3.70 -5.14 5.83
N GLN A 59 4.81 -4.68 6.42
CA GLN A 59 6.17 -5.02 5.97
C GLN A 59 6.41 -4.77 4.46
N PHE A 60 5.85 -3.70 3.90
CA PHE A 60 6.07 -3.33 2.51
C PHE A 60 7.56 -3.08 2.23
N THR A 61 8.10 -3.66 1.15
CA THR A 61 9.39 -3.22 0.61
C THR A 61 9.26 -1.84 -0.02
N GLY A 62 10.37 -1.12 -0.18
CA GLY A 62 10.33 0.22 -0.78
C GLY A 62 9.82 0.23 -2.22
N GLU A 63 10.19 -0.79 -3.02
CA GLU A 63 9.75 -0.91 -4.41
C GLU A 63 8.25 -1.24 -4.49
N THR A 64 7.79 -2.25 -3.74
CA THR A 64 6.37 -2.61 -3.70
C THR A 64 5.53 -1.43 -3.23
N TRP A 65 5.98 -0.72 -2.21
CA TRP A 65 5.28 0.45 -1.69
C TRP A 65 5.08 1.53 -2.73
N LEU A 66 6.16 1.95 -3.40
CA LEU A 66 6.07 3.01 -4.40
C LEU A 66 5.18 2.61 -5.56
N ARG A 67 5.24 1.35 -6.02
CA ARG A 67 4.36 0.85 -7.08
C ARG A 67 2.89 0.83 -6.67
N THR A 68 2.58 0.37 -5.46
CA THR A 68 1.21 0.34 -4.95
C THR A 68 0.67 1.75 -4.76
N LEU A 69 1.48 2.67 -4.23
CA LEU A 69 1.11 4.06 -4.02
C LEU A 69 0.89 4.80 -5.35
N ASP A 70 1.76 4.57 -6.33
CA ASP A 70 1.63 5.11 -7.70
C ASP A 70 0.29 4.68 -8.33
N LYS A 71 -0.01 3.39 -8.24
CA LYS A 71 -1.21 2.79 -8.85
C LYS A 71 -2.52 3.19 -8.15
N HIS A 72 -2.53 3.22 -6.82
CA HIS A 72 -3.78 3.28 -6.04
C HIS A 72 -3.91 4.52 -5.16
N GLY A 73 -2.85 5.29 -4.95
CA GLY A 73 -2.85 6.44 -4.05
C GLY A 73 -3.94 7.46 -4.38
N ALA A 74 -4.17 7.73 -5.67
CA ALA A 74 -5.20 8.65 -6.14
C ALA A 74 -6.61 8.30 -5.64
N SER A 75 -6.98 7.01 -5.63
CA SER A 75 -8.28 6.52 -5.16
C SER A 75 -8.52 6.80 -3.67
N HIS A 76 -7.45 7.07 -2.92
CA HIS A 76 -7.46 7.29 -1.47
C HIS A 76 -7.03 8.71 -1.07
N GLY A 77 -7.14 9.68 -2.00
CA GLY A 77 -6.81 11.08 -1.72
C GLY A 77 -5.30 11.39 -1.68
N LEU A 78 -4.47 10.47 -2.18
CA LEU A 78 -3.02 10.59 -2.26
C LEU A 78 -2.55 10.77 -3.72
N GLY A 79 -3.35 11.40 -4.58
CA GLY A 79 -3.01 11.62 -6.00
C GLY A 79 -1.71 12.39 -6.22
N TRP A 80 -1.37 13.29 -5.29
CA TRP A 80 -0.09 14.00 -5.27
C TRP A 80 1.12 13.06 -5.20
N ALA A 81 0.97 11.86 -4.60
CA ALA A 81 2.05 10.91 -4.49
C ALA A 81 2.42 10.33 -5.86
N SER A 82 1.42 10.05 -6.71
CA SER A 82 1.64 9.57 -8.08
C SER A 82 2.33 10.62 -8.96
N GLU A 83 2.12 11.92 -8.71
CA GLU A 83 2.84 12.98 -9.44
C GLU A 83 4.36 12.96 -9.15
N LEU A 84 4.73 12.56 -7.93
CA LEU A 84 6.12 12.41 -7.50
C LEU A 84 6.73 11.06 -7.92
N ILE A 85 5.90 10.06 -8.19
CA ILE A 85 6.32 8.71 -8.59
C ILE A 85 6.18 8.56 -10.10
N GLN A 86 7.29 8.63 -10.82
CA GLN A 86 7.32 8.46 -12.26
C GLN A 86 7.66 7.00 -12.61
N GLY A 87 6.65 6.22 -12.98
CA GLY A 87 6.82 4.82 -13.38
C GLY A 87 7.41 3.95 -12.26
N GLY A 88 6.94 4.15 -11.03
CA GLY A 88 7.47 3.47 -9.84
C GLY A 88 8.81 3.99 -9.30
N SER A 89 9.35 5.08 -9.85
CA SER A 89 10.61 5.70 -9.40
C SER A 89 10.42 7.14 -8.92
N VAL A 90 11.20 7.56 -7.93
CA VAL A 90 11.16 8.92 -7.39
C VAL A 90 12.54 9.54 -7.53
N SER A 91 12.62 10.64 -8.29
CA SER A 91 13.89 11.31 -8.63
C SER A 91 14.47 12.10 -7.47
N ASP A 92 13.64 12.82 -6.72
CA ASP A 92 14.07 13.58 -5.55
C ASP A 92 14.25 12.66 -4.33
N PRO A 93 15.47 12.57 -3.75
CA PRO A 93 15.71 11.76 -2.55
C PRO A 93 14.87 12.18 -1.33
N ALA A 94 14.58 13.47 -1.17
CA ALA A 94 13.79 13.96 -0.03
C ALA A 94 12.32 13.52 -0.16
N ALA A 95 11.70 13.76 -1.32
CA ALA A 95 10.38 13.22 -1.64
C ALA A 95 10.31 11.70 -1.50
N LYS A 96 11.33 10.98 -1.98
CA LYS A 96 11.40 9.51 -1.85
C LYS A 96 11.38 9.07 -0.38
N ALA A 97 12.14 9.74 0.48
CA ALA A 97 12.16 9.43 1.91
C ALA A 97 10.80 9.65 2.57
N GLN A 98 10.11 10.75 2.23
CA GLN A 98 8.77 11.05 2.72
C GLN A 98 7.75 9.99 2.28
N LEU A 99 7.72 9.65 0.99
CA LEU A 99 6.84 8.61 0.46
C LEU A 99 7.10 7.27 1.15
N LEU A 100 8.36 6.87 1.34
CA LEU A 100 8.70 5.63 2.02
C LEU A 100 8.37 5.63 3.52
N ALA A 101 8.33 6.79 4.18
CA ALA A 101 7.96 6.93 5.58
C ALA A 101 6.46 6.72 5.81
N MET A 102 5.62 6.93 4.79
CA MET A 102 4.17 6.68 4.88
C MET A 102 3.83 5.21 5.17
N ARG A 103 4.77 4.27 4.99
CA ARG A 103 4.62 2.86 5.44
C ARG A 103 4.40 2.72 6.95
N PHE A 104 4.85 3.69 7.74
CA PHE A 104 4.67 3.72 9.19
C PHE A 104 3.33 4.35 9.61
N ASP A 105 2.57 4.94 8.69
CA ASP A 105 1.21 5.41 8.95
C ASP A 105 0.25 4.20 8.82
N PRO A 106 -0.41 3.76 9.92
CA PRO A 106 -1.26 2.59 9.87
C PRO A 106 -2.47 2.75 8.95
N GLN A 107 -2.99 3.97 8.75
CA GLN A 107 -4.14 4.23 7.87
C GLN A 107 -3.72 4.02 6.41
N VAL A 108 -2.66 4.71 5.99
CA VAL A 108 -2.16 4.62 4.60
C VAL A 108 -1.67 3.19 4.31
N ALA A 109 -0.91 2.60 5.24
CA ALA A 109 -0.38 1.24 5.07
C ALA A 109 -1.51 0.20 4.94
N SER A 110 -2.60 0.34 5.71
CA SER A 110 -3.75 -0.57 5.63
C SER A 110 -4.50 -0.42 4.32
N LEU A 111 -4.72 0.81 3.83
CA LEU A 111 -5.35 1.04 2.52
C LEU A 111 -4.53 0.42 1.39
N MET A 112 -3.21 0.68 1.36
CA MET A 112 -2.32 0.10 0.35
C MET A 112 -2.22 -1.42 0.47
N ALA A 113 -2.31 -1.99 1.68
CA ALA A 113 -2.37 -3.45 1.86
C ALA A 113 -3.65 -4.06 1.29
N GLY A 114 -4.80 -3.40 1.48
CA GLY A 114 -6.07 -3.79 0.86
C GLY A 114 -5.99 -3.75 -0.67
N GLU A 115 -5.46 -2.67 -1.24
CA GLU A 115 -5.32 -2.55 -2.70
C GLU A 115 -4.33 -3.56 -3.29
N LEU A 116 -3.20 -3.81 -2.63
CA LEU A 116 -2.28 -4.86 -3.04
C LEU A 116 -2.92 -6.25 -2.95
N ALA A 117 -3.77 -6.49 -1.95
CA ALA A 117 -4.52 -7.73 -1.84
C ALA A 117 -5.56 -7.90 -2.96
N ASN A 118 -6.23 -6.81 -3.37
CA ASN A 118 -7.12 -6.80 -4.54
C ASN A 118 -6.36 -7.10 -5.84
N ASP A 119 -5.22 -6.45 -6.07
CA ASP A 119 -4.35 -6.73 -7.23
C ASP A 119 -3.93 -8.20 -7.29
N ASN A 120 -3.52 -8.76 -6.15
CA ASN A 120 -3.19 -10.18 -6.03
C ASN A 120 -4.42 -11.07 -6.27
N SER A 121 -5.58 -10.69 -5.74
CA SER A 121 -6.83 -11.43 -5.91
C SER A 121 -7.23 -11.52 -7.37
N GLU A 122 -7.17 -10.41 -8.10
CA GLU A 122 -7.47 -10.34 -9.53
C GLU A 122 -6.51 -11.25 -10.32
N TYR A 123 -5.20 -11.09 -10.10
CA TYR A 123 -4.18 -11.88 -10.80
C TYR A 123 -4.33 -13.38 -10.55
N LEU A 124 -4.54 -13.78 -9.30
CA LEU A 124 -4.71 -15.19 -8.94
C LEU A 124 -6.03 -15.75 -9.46
N THR A 125 -7.11 -14.95 -9.52
CA THR A 125 -8.40 -15.42 -10.05
C THR A 125 -8.28 -15.86 -11.51
N ALA A 126 -7.49 -15.15 -12.32
CA ALA A 126 -7.21 -15.55 -13.70
C ALA A 126 -6.51 -16.92 -13.80
N THR A 127 -5.69 -17.28 -12.80
CA THR A 127 -5.00 -18.58 -12.75
C THR A 127 -5.88 -19.69 -12.17
N LEU A 128 -6.67 -19.37 -11.14
CA LEU A 128 -7.43 -20.36 -10.35
C LEU A 128 -8.82 -20.64 -10.92
N GLY A 129 -9.40 -19.73 -11.71
CA GLY A 129 -10.80 -19.79 -12.14
C GLY A 129 -11.81 -19.57 -11.00
N ARG A 130 -11.33 -19.16 -9.82
CA ARG A 130 -12.11 -18.83 -8.63
C ARG A 130 -11.37 -17.78 -7.81
N LYS A 131 -12.08 -17.10 -6.91
CA LYS A 131 -11.45 -16.21 -5.93
C LYS A 131 -10.44 -17.00 -5.08
N PRO A 132 -9.21 -16.49 -4.87
CA PRO A 132 -8.26 -17.10 -3.95
C PRO A 132 -8.77 -16.98 -2.50
N ASP A 133 -8.45 -17.98 -1.68
CA ASP A 133 -8.65 -17.88 -0.23
C ASP A 133 -7.55 -17.05 0.45
N HIS A 134 -7.71 -16.80 1.75
CA HIS A 134 -6.78 -15.98 2.54
C HIS A 134 -5.33 -16.50 2.52
N ALA A 135 -5.14 -17.82 2.49
CA ALA A 135 -3.80 -18.41 2.46
C ALA A 135 -3.17 -18.28 1.07
N GLU A 136 -3.97 -18.38 0.01
CA GLU A 136 -3.54 -18.18 -1.38
C GLU A 136 -3.21 -16.70 -1.65
N LEU A 137 -3.99 -15.76 -1.09
CA LEU A 137 -3.67 -14.33 -1.11
C LEU A 137 -2.38 -14.02 -0.35
N TYR A 138 -2.20 -14.60 0.83
CA TYR A 138 -0.97 -14.42 1.61
C TYR A 138 0.27 -15.02 0.92
N LEU A 139 0.10 -16.14 0.21
CA LEU A 139 1.14 -16.71 -0.66
C LEU A 139 1.58 -15.69 -1.73
N ALA A 140 0.65 -14.98 -2.36
CA ALA A 140 0.96 -13.92 -3.33
C ALA A 140 1.63 -12.69 -2.69
N HIS A 141 1.29 -12.33 -1.46
CA HIS A 141 2.02 -11.30 -0.72
C HIS A 141 3.50 -11.69 -0.55
N PHE A 142 3.78 -12.94 -0.22
CA PHE A 142 5.13 -13.41 0.10
C PHE A 142 6.01 -13.71 -1.13
N PHE A 143 5.42 -14.27 -2.21
CA PHE A 143 6.16 -14.66 -3.42
C PHE A 143 5.90 -13.78 -4.64
N GLY A 144 5.04 -12.76 -4.51
CA GLY A 144 4.48 -12.02 -5.63
C GLY A 144 3.41 -12.83 -6.38
N ALA A 145 2.55 -12.13 -7.10
CA ALA A 145 1.41 -12.73 -7.82
C ALA A 145 1.83 -13.78 -8.85
N GLU A 146 2.92 -13.55 -9.59
CA GLU A 146 3.45 -14.50 -10.57
C GLU A 146 4.01 -15.77 -9.90
N GLY A 147 4.80 -15.60 -8.84
CA GLY A 147 5.36 -16.73 -8.08
C GLY A 147 4.28 -17.58 -7.44
N ALA A 148 3.27 -16.93 -6.84
CA ALA A 148 2.10 -17.63 -6.31
C ALA A 148 1.28 -18.34 -7.39
N SER A 149 1.11 -17.75 -8.58
CA SER A 149 0.39 -18.40 -9.68
C SER A 149 1.11 -19.66 -10.18
N LYS A 150 2.45 -19.60 -10.34
CA LYS A 150 3.28 -20.78 -10.66
C LYS A 150 3.14 -21.85 -9.58
N PHE A 151 3.22 -21.45 -8.31
CA PHE A 151 3.09 -22.36 -7.17
C PHE A 151 1.70 -23.02 -7.09
N LEU A 152 0.62 -22.25 -7.26
CA LEU A 152 -0.75 -22.77 -7.18
C LEU A 152 -1.12 -23.64 -8.38
N THR A 153 -0.59 -23.32 -9.56
CA THR A 153 -0.68 -24.20 -10.73
C THR A 153 0.01 -25.53 -10.47
N ALA A 154 1.21 -25.49 -9.88
CA ALA A 154 1.95 -26.68 -9.49
C ALA A 154 1.19 -27.49 -8.42
N LEU A 155 0.60 -26.82 -7.43
CA LEU A 155 -0.22 -27.44 -6.38
C LEU A 155 -1.39 -28.20 -6.99
N ASN A 156 -2.10 -27.60 -7.94
CA ASN A 156 -3.26 -28.22 -8.59
C ASN A 156 -2.86 -29.43 -9.47
N ARG A 157 -1.67 -29.40 -10.10
CA ARG A 157 -1.21 -30.46 -11.02
C ARG A 157 -0.56 -31.63 -10.31
N ASN A 158 0.38 -31.38 -9.40
CA ASN A 158 1.09 -32.39 -8.64
C ASN A 158 1.47 -31.82 -7.27
N PRO A 159 0.65 -32.04 -6.23
CA PRO A 159 0.90 -31.51 -4.89
C PRO A 159 2.20 -32.03 -4.24
N ALA A 160 2.70 -33.20 -4.66
CA ALA A 160 3.86 -33.85 -4.07
C ALA A 160 5.21 -33.38 -4.66
N GLN A 161 5.20 -32.59 -5.74
CA GLN A 161 6.43 -32.09 -6.36
C GLN A 161 7.15 -31.09 -5.44
N SER A 162 8.47 -30.97 -5.61
CA SER A 162 9.32 -30.10 -4.81
C SER A 162 8.93 -28.62 -4.98
N ALA A 163 8.59 -27.94 -3.89
CA ALA A 163 8.32 -26.50 -3.91
C ALA A 163 9.58 -25.70 -4.29
N ALA A 164 10.76 -26.19 -3.91
CA ALA A 164 12.03 -25.55 -4.21
C ALA A 164 12.40 -25.59 -5.70
N GLU A 165 11.89 -26.58 -6.44
CA GLU A 165 12.05 -26.64 -7.90
C GLU A 165 11.10 -25.66 -8.61
N ILE A 166 9.92 -25.39 -8.05
CA ILE A 166 8.97 -24.42 -8.60
C ILE A 166 9.44 -22.99 -8.38
N LEU A 167 9.93 -22.67 -7.18
CA LEU A 167 10.36 -21.32 -6.78
C LEU A 167 11.80 -21.32 -6.23
N PRO A 168 12.84 -21.56 -7.04
CA PRO A 168 14.21 -21.74 -6.57
C PRO A 168 14.78 -20.50 -5.87
N ALA A 169 14.51 -19.29 -6.39
CA ALA A 169 14.96 -18.05 -5.75
C ALA A 169 14.30 -17.83 -4.38
N ALA A 170 13.00 -18.09 -4.28
CA ALA A 170 12.27 -18.00 -3.01
C ALA A 170 12.75 -19.06 -2.00
N ALA A 171 13.09 -20.26 -2.47
CA ALA A 171 13.64 -21.33 -1.64
C ALA A 171 15.02 -21.01 -1.09
N ALA A 172 15.87 -20.36 -1.90
CA ALA A 172 17.17 -19.87 -1.45
C ALA A 172 17.03 -18.78 -0.37
N ALA A 173 16.14 -17.82 -0.57
CA ALA A 173 15.90 -16.73 0.38
C ALA A 173 15.18 -17.20 1.67
N ASN A 174 14.32 -18.22 1.57
CA ASN A 174 13.42 -18.63 2.64
C ASN A 174 13.57 -20.12 2.97
N ARG A 175 14.81 -20.55 3.24
CA ARG A 175 15.18 -21.95 3.48
C ARG A 175 14.27 -22.67 4.48
N SER A 176 13.91 -22.01 5.57
CA SER A 176 13.07 -22.59 6.62
C SER A 176 11.64 -22.90 6.19
N THR A 177 11.14 -22.25 5.12
CA THR A 177 9.81 -22.52 4.52
C THR A 177 9.88 -23.65 3.50
N PHE A 178 10.96 -23.73 2.70
CA PHE A 178 11.07 -24.71 1.62
C PHE A 178 11.75 -26.02 2.00
N TYR A 179 12.46 -26.07 3.14
CA TYR A 179 13.20 -27.26 3.56
C TYR A 179 12.86 -27.67 4.99
N GLY A 180 12.70 -28.98 5.20
CA GLY A 180 12.46 -29.61 6.49
C GLY A 180 13.74 -30.04 7.21
N ALA A 181 13.58 -31.01 8.12
CA ALA A 181 14.70 -31.59 8.85
C ALA A 181 15.75 -32.16 7.88
N ARG A 182 17.03 -31.97 8.23
CA ARG A 182 18.18 -32.44 7.43
C ARG A 182 18.21 -31.89 5.99
N GLY A 183 17.50 -30.79 5.71
CA GLY A 183 17.54 -30.12 4.41
C GLY A 183 16.70 -30.78 3.32
N VAL A 184 15.81 -31.73 3.67
CA VAL A 184 14.88 -32.34 2.71
C VAL A 184 13.93 -31.27 2.15
N ALA A 185 13.82 -31.20 0.83
CA ALA A 185 12.91 -30.25 0.17
C ALA A 185 11.46 -30.61 0.48
N ARG A 186 10.67 -29.60 0.85
CA ARG A 186 9.23 -29.75 1.03
C ARG A 186 8.52 -29.76 -0.31
N SER A 187 7.46 -30.52 -0.38
CA SER A 187 6.50 -30.48 -1.47
C SER A 187 5.71 -29.17 -1.49
N VAL A 188 5.10 -28.85 -2.63
CA VAL A 188 4.18 -27.71 -2.77
C VAL A 188 3.02 -27.82 -1.76
N ASN A 189 2.48 -29.02 -1.54
CA ASN A 189 1.43 -29.26 -0.56
C ASN A 189 1.87 -28.95 0.88
N GLU A 190 3.08 -29.37 1.28
CA GLU A 190 3.61 -29.10 2.62
C GLU A 190 3.84 -27.60 2.84
N VAL A 191 4.39 -26.89 1.85
CA VAL A 191 4.57 -25.44 1.94
C VAL A 191 3.21 -24.72 2.05
N MET A 192 2.22 -25.13 1.24
CA MET A 192 0.87 -24.56 1.34
C MET A 192 0.22 -24.85 2.70
N GLY A 193 0.39 -26.06 3.23
CA GLY A 193 -0.08 -26.44 4.56
C GLY A 193 0.51 -25.57 5.67
N LEU A 194 1.81 -25.25 5.60
CA LEU A 194 2.45 -24.33 6.55
C LEU A 194 1.87 -22.92 6.49
N ILE A 195 1.62 -22.41 5.28
CA ILE A 195 1.04 -21.08 5.08
C ILE A 195 -0.39 -21.04 5.61
N ARG A 196 -1.21 -22.04 5.27
CA ARG A 196 -2.58 -22.19 5.80
C ARG A 196 -2.58 -22.23 7.32
N LYS A 197 -1.66 -22.98 7.94
CA LYS A 197 -1.52 -23.05 9.40
C LYS A 197 -1.17 -21.69 10.03
N ARG A 198 -0.26 -20.92 9.40
CA ARG A 198 0.09 -19.57 9.86
C ARG A 198 -1.10 -18.62 9.79
N MET A 199 -1.81 -18.60 8.66
CA MET A 199 -3.00 -17.77 8.48
C MET A 199 -4.12 -18.15 9.46
N ALA A 200 -4.38 -19.44 9.65
CA ALA A 200 -5.35 -19.92 10.61
C ALA A 200 -4.98 -19.54 12.05
N GLY A 201 -3.71 -19.64 12.43
CA GLY A 201 -3.24 -19.22 13.76
C GLY A 201 -3.34 -17.71 14.00
N ALA A 202 -3.19 -16.90 12.95
CA ALA A 202 -3.37 -15.46 13.03
C ALA A 202 -4.86 -15.04 13.05
N SER A 203 -5.73 -15.81 12.40
CA SER A 203 -7.17 -15.56 12.31
C SER A 203 -7.97 -16.13 13.51
N GLY A 204 -7.51 -17.24 14.09
CA GLY A 204 -8.19 -17.99 15.15
C GLY A 204 -8.14 -17.35 16.54
N ASP A 205 -7.52 -16.18 16.65
CA ASP A 205 -7.56 -15.31 17.83
C ASP A 205 -8.64 -14.24 17.57
N SER A 206 -9.90 -14.68 17.54
CA SER A 206 -11.14 -13.87 17.58
C SER A 206 -11.34 -12.75 16.54
N GLY A 207 -10.44 -12.59 15.55
CA GLY A 207 -10.33 -11.34 14.78
C GLY A 207 -11.55 -10.97 13.94
N ALA A 208 -12.29 -11.92 13.40
CA ALA A 208 -13.47 -11.61 12.57
C ALA A 208 -14.70 -11.24 13.41
N ASP A 209 -15.09 -12.11 14.36
CA ASP A 209 -16.25 -11.88 15.23
C ASP A 209 -16.03 -10.69 16.18
N GLU A 210 -14.83 -10.53 16.73
CA GLU A 210 -14.48 -9.40 17.59
C GLU A 210 -14.45 -8.08 16.81
N ALA A 211 -14.09 -8.11 15.52
CA ALA A 211 -14.10 -6.92 14.68
C ALA A 211 -15.48 -6.56 14.14
N LEU A 212 -16.32 -7.54 13.83
CA LEU A 212 -17.74 -7.32 13.57
C LEU A 212 -18.44 -6.74 14.81
N GLN A 213 -18.16 -7.28 16.00
CA GLN A 213 -18.68 -6.77 17.27
C GLN A 213 -18.13 -5.38 17.61
N TRP A 214 -16.84 -5.14 17.38
CA TRP A 214 -16.21 -3.84 17.59
C TRP A 214 -16.70 -2.79 16.60
N ALA A 215 -16.78 -3.10 15.30
CA ALA A 215 -17.34 -2.23 14.27
C ALA A 215 -18.80 -1.85 14.59
N ALA A 216 -19.61 -2.82 15.02
CA ALA A 216 -20.96 -2.56 15.51
C ALA A 216 -20.96 -1.67 16.78
N SER A 217 -19.99 -1.85 17.69
CA SER A 217 -19.88 -1.06 18.92
C SER A 217 -19.53 0.42 18.70
N ILE A 218 -18.93 0.76 17.54
CA ILE A 218 -18.59 2.14 17.16
C ILE A 218 -19.46 2.69 16.02
N GLY A 219 -20.57 2.02 15.70
CA GLY A 219 -21.55 2.49 14.72
C GLY A 219 -21.14 2.34 13.25
N ILE A 220 -20.11 1.54 12.96
CA ILE A 220 -19.73 1.20 11.58
C ILE A 220 -20.60 0.02 11.12
N SER A 221 -21.61 0.32 10.30
CA SER A 221 -22.33 -0.68 9.49
C SER A 221 -21.64 -0.83 8.14
N PRO A 222 -21.62 -2.03 7.50
CA PRO A 222 -21.11 -2.17 6.14
C PRO A 222 -21.92 -1.27 5.20
N ALA A 223 -21.34 -0.13 4.84
CA ALA A 223 -22.03 0.90 4.08
C ALA A 223 -21.92 0.64 2.58
N MET A 224 -23.08 0.61 1.90
CA MET A 224 -23.21 0.85 0.46
C MET A 224 -23.03 2.35 0.18
N ALA A 225 -21.85 2.92 0.43
CA ALA A 225 -21.46 4.25 -0.05
C ALA A 225 -19.95 4.47 0.17
N PRO A 226 -19.22 5.07 -0.78
CA PRO A 226 -17.81 5.38 -0.59
C PRO A 226 -17.65 6.49 0.46
N ALA A 227 -16.92 6.19 1.54
CA ALA A 227 -16.48 7.19 2.50
C ALA A 227 -15.42 8.09 1.85
N GLN A 228 -15.64 9.40 1.88
CA GLN A 228 -14.63 10.37 1.45
C GLN A 228 -13.57 10.49 2.55
N PHE A 229 -12.39 9.92 2.31
CA PHE A 229 -11.25 9.99 3.21
C PHE A 229 -10.51 11.34 3.04
N SER A 230 -10.42 12.13 4.12
CA SER A 230 -9.76 13.45 4.11
C SER A 230 -8.26 13.41 4.46
N GLY A 231 -7.60 12.25 4.34
CA GLY A 231 -6.17 12.13 4.65
C GLY A 231 -5.87 12.04 6.16
N GLY A 232 -4.88 11.20 6.51
CA GLY A 232 -4.28 11.16 7.84
C GLY A 232 -3.49 12.43 8.19
N PRO A 233 -2.99 12.57 9.44
CA PRO A 233 -2.31 13.79 9.90
C PRO A 233 -1.15 14.24 9.00
N ILE A 234 -0.35 13.30 8.47
CA ILE A 234 0.76 13.60 7.55
C ILE A 234 0.25 14.10 6.19
N ALA A 235 -0.85 13.54 5.68
CA ALA A 235 -1.47 14.02 4.45
C ALA A 235 -2.00 15.46 4.63
N ARG A 236 -2.51 15.80 5.81
CA ARG A 236 -2.93 17.18 6.15
C ARG A 236 -1.74 18.13 6.34
N GLU A 237 -0.64 17.66 6.91
CA GLU A 237 0.60 18.44 7.02
C GLU A 237 1.20 18.74 5.65
N PHE A 238 1.19 17.76 4.74
CA PHE A 238 1.64 17.96 3.36
C PHE A 238 0.71 18.91 2.59
N GLN A 239 -0.61 18.74 2.71
CA GLN A 239 -1.60 19.67 2.15
C GLN A 239 -1.47 21.09 2.73
N GLY A 240 -1.17 21.21 4.04
CA GLY A 240 -0.92 22.48 4.70
C GLY A 240 0.38 23.15 4.26
N ALA A 241 1.46 22.36 4.04
CA ALA A 241 2.73 22.83 3.50
C ALA A 241 2.61 23.25 2.01
N ALA A 242 1.75 22.58 1.25
CA ALA A 242 1.41 22.96 -0.12
C ALA A 242 0.54 24.23 -0.18
N ALA A 243 -0.38 24.42 0.78
CA ALA A 243 -1.18 25.63 0.88
C ALA A 243 -0.35 26.86 1.32
N SER A 244 0.63 26.69 2.21
CA SER A 244 1.51 27.77 2.68
C SER A 244 2.58 28.19 1.66
N SER A 245 2.81 27.39 0.61
CA SER A 245 3.65 27.74 -0.55
C SER A 245 2.89 28.49 -1.66
N GLY A 246 1.64 28.89 -1.40
CA GLY A 246 0.91 29.87 -2.21
C GLY A 246 0.08 29.32 -3.36
N ASN A 247 -0.21 28.01 -3.38
CA ASN A 247 -1.06 27.40 -4.42
C ASN A 247 -2.33 26.77 -3.80
N PRO A 248 -3.47 27.49 -3.74
CA PRO A 248 -4.71 26.93 -3.24
C PRO A 248 -5.40 26.10 -4.34
N LEU A 249 -5.45 24.78 -4.17
CA LEU A 249 -6.39 23.95 -4.92
C LEU A 249 -7.81 24.26 -4.42
N ILE A 250 -8.62 24.80 -5.32
CA ILE A 250 -10.00 25.21 -5.10
C ILE A 250 -10.83 23.98 -4.73
N ALA A 251 -11.54 24.09 -3.61
CA ALA A 251 -12.54 23.12 -3.20
C ALA A 251 -13.72 23.10 -4.20
N ALA A 252 -14.04 21.90 -4.67
CA ALA A 252 -15.35 21.48 -5.19
C ALA A 252 -16.05 22.38 -6.23
N ALA A 253 -15.76 22.15 -7.51
CA ALA A 253 -16.74 22.00 -8.60
C ALA A 253 -15.99 21.66 -9.90
N SER A 254 -16.43 20.66 -10.67
CA SER A 254 -15.91 20.41 -12.01
C SER A 254 -16.42 21.47 -13.00
N PRO A 255 -15.52 22.07 -13.81
CA PRO A 255 -15.79 22.34 -15.22
C PRO A 255 -14.72 21.69 -16.11
N PRO A 256 -14.91 21.61 -17.44
CA PRO A 256 -14.07 20.78 -18.30
C PRO A 256 -12.65 21.35 -18.42
N ALA A 257 -11.72 20.44 -18.66
CA ALA A 257 -10.28 20.65 -18.65
C ALA A 257 -9.82 21.91 -19.40
N ALA A 258 -9.33 22.90 -18.64
CA ALA A 258 -8.31 23.81 -19.14
C ALA A 258 -6.96 23.11 -18.93
N SER A 259 -6.16 23.03 -20.00
CA SER A 259 -4.81 22.47 -19.95
C SER A 259 -3.90 23.36 -19.09
N MET A 260 -2.88 22.80 -18.44
CA MET A 260 -1.85 23.61 -17.74
C MET A 260 -1.21 24.68 -18.64
N ALA A 261 -1.26 24.52 -19.97
CA ALA A 261 -0.86 25.53 -20.93
C ALA A 261 -1.72 26.81 -20.88
N ASP A 262 -3.01 26.69 -20.58
CA ASP A 262 -3.92 27.84 -20.44
C ASP A 262 -3.70 28.55 -19.10
N THR A 263 -3.44 27.78 -18.03
CA THR A 263 -3.04 28.29 -16.71
C THR A 263 -1.73 29.08 -16.78
N LEU A 264 -0.74 28.60 -17.55
CA LEU A 264 0.52 29.32 -17.76
C LEU A 264 0.33 30.60 -18.59
N ARG A 265 -0.53 30.60 -19.61
CA ARG A 265 -0.87 31.81 -20.39
C ARG A 265 -1.56 32.89 -19.57
N GLN A 266 -2.45 32.50 -18.64
CA GLN A 266 -3.13 33.44 -17.74
C GLN A 266 -2.22 33.94 -16.62
N THR A 267 -1.37 33.07 -16.06
CA THR A 267 -0.47 33.42 -14.94
C THR A 267 0.63 34.39 -15.37
N PHE A 268 1.09 34.31 -16.61
CA PHE A 268 2.11 35.22 -17.15
C PHE A 268 1.56 36.43 -17.91
N SER A 269 0.23 36.66 -17.88
CA SER A 269 -0.50 37.78 -18.49
C SER A 269 0.39 38.69 -19.35
N LEU A 270 0.61 38.27 -20.59
CA LEU A 270 0.90 39.21 -21.67
C LEU A 270 -0.39 39.96 -21.95
N ASN A 271 -0.72 40.90 -21.09
CA ASN A 271 -1.53 42.05 -21.42
C ASN A 271 -0.91 43.26 -20.73
N ASP A 272 -0.18 44.01 -21.55
CA ASP A 272 0.24 45.40 -21.43
C ASP A 272 0.90 45.88 -20.13
N GLY A 273 2.22 46.10 -20.19
CA GLY A 273 2.80 47.29 -19.56
C GLY A 273 4.12 47.20 -18.78
N GLY A 274 4.80 46.05 -18.70
CA GLY A 274 6.04 45.94 -17.91
C GLY A 274 7.20 45.27 -18.64
N SER A 275 8.23 46.03 -19.04
CA SER A 275 9.39 45.53 -19.79
C SER A 275 10.24 44.54 -18.97
N ALA A 276 10.17 43.25 -19.31
CA ALA A 276 11.11 42.25 -18.81
C ALA A 276 12.58 42.57 -19.20
N PRO A 277 13.57 42.29 -18.33
CA PRO A 277 14.99 42.54 -18.61
C PRO A 277 15.51 41.80 -19.86
N ALA A 278 16.46 42.39 -20.58
CA ALA A 278 16.95 41.88 -21.87
C ALA A 278 17.50 40.44 -21.81
N HIS A 279 18.09 40.04 -20.67
CA HIS A 279 18.61 38.68 -20.47
C HIS A 279 17.50 37.63 -20.36
N VAL A 280 16.31 38.00 -19.85
CA VAL A 280 15.14 37.12 -19.77
C VAL A 280 14.57 36.86 -21.16
N ARG A 281 14.52 37.90 -22.02
CA ARG A 281 14.10 37.74 -23.42
C ARG A 281 15.05 36.86 -24.23
N GLN A 282 16.36 36.96 -23.97
CA GLN A 282 17.37 36.16 -24.66
C GLN A 282 17.35 34.68 -24.22
N ALA A 283 17.05 34.41 -22.94
CA ALA A 283 16.83 33.07 -22.44
C ALA A 283 15.54 32.44 -23.02
N TYR A 284 14.47 33.23 -23.11
CA TYR A 284 13.19 32.76 -23.66
C TYR A 284 13.26 32.48 -25.18
N GLY A 285 13.96 33.32 -25.94
CA GLY A 285 14.15 33.12 -27.38
C GLY A 285 14.95 31.85 -27.72
N ARG A 286 15.80 31.37 -26.81
CA ARG A 286 16.56 30.12 -26.98
C ARG A 286 15.76 28.87 -26.62
N LEU A 287 14.81 28.98 -25.70
CA LEU A 287 13.94 27.87 -25.29
C LEU A 287 12.80 27.65 -26.30
N SER A 288 12.19 28.73 -26.79
CA SER A 288 11.12 28.66 -27.79
C SER A 288 11.58 28.08 -29.14
N ALA A 289 12.83 28.29 -29.54
CA ALA A 289 13.40 27.69 -30.75
C ALA A 289 13.58 26.16 -30.66
N LEU A 290 13.43 25.57 -29.47
CA LEU A 290 13.52 24.13 -29.20
C LEU A 290 12.14 23.47 -29.03
N GLY A 291 11.04 24.20 -29.23
CA GLY A 291 9.69 23.66 -29.13
C GLY A 291 9.24 23.27 -27.71
N LEU A 292 9.85 23.88 -26.69
CA LEU A 292 9.45 23.81 -25.28
C LEU A 292 8.89 25.15 -24.83
#